data_AF-A0A550H5L8-F1
#
_entry.id   AF-A0A550H5L8-F1
#
_cell.length_a   1.000
_cell.length_b   1.000
_cell.length_c   1.000
_cell.angle_alpha   90.00
_cell.angle_beta   90.00
_cell.angle_gamma   90.00
#
_symmetry.space_group_name_H-M   'P 1'
#
loop_
_entity.id
_entity.type
_entity.pdbx_description
1 polymer ?
#
loop_
_entity_poly.entity_id
_entity_poly.type
_entity_poly.pdbx_seq_one_letter_code
_entity_poly.pdbx_strand_id
1 'polypeptide(L)'
;MPEKIKILEVKNPNFTIKLSDDLLKIDLKGSFKNEVEEALEHKPVLKETVGKILGVFVPLHILVSDIDSVDLDETGKVTVNLHHHRDVVLPFEHKENAEKLVEKLNQLISKARTEKIKENAEIKRAEKKLKKSRLEAKRKETEKKITQRAHEIHEEKVFG
;
A
#
# COMPACT_ATOMS: atom_id res chain seq x y z
N MET A 1 3.04 19.58 0.54
CA MET A 1 2.24 18.43 1.01
C MET A 1 1.60 18.83 2.32
N PRO A 2 0.29 18.61 2.54
CA PRO A 2 -0.31 18.84 3.85
C PRO A 2 0.36 17.94 4.90
N GLU A 3 0.57 18.47 6.11
CA GLU A 3 1.10 17.69 7.21
C GLU A 3 0.14 16.54 7.52
N LYS A 4 0.64 15.30 7.45
CA LYS A 4 -0.16 14.12 7.80
C LYS A 4 -0.49 14.18 9.28
N ILE A 5 -1.77 14.04 9.63
CA ILE A 5 -2.22 14.03 11.02
C ILE A 5 -1.54 12.85 11.72
N LYS A 6 -0.86 13.17 12.82
CA LYS A 6 -0.14 12.21 13.63
C LYS A 6 -1.11 11.61 14.64
N ILE A 7 -1.36 10.31 14.52
CA ILE A 7 -2.33 9.56 15.33
C ILE A 7 -1.68 9.02 16.59
N LEU A 8 -0.45 8.50 16.46
CA LEU A 8 0.29 7.93 17.57
C LEU A 8 1.79 8.18 17.36
N GLU A 9 2.51 8.43 18.44
CA GLU A 9 3.97 8.33 18.46
C GLU A 9 4.42 7.64 19.72
N VAL A 10 5.26 6.63 19.54
CA VAL A 10 5.92 5.92 20.63
C VAL A 10 7.41 6.13 20.50
N LYS A 11 8.00 6.70 21.55
CA LYS A 11 9.44 6.91 21.64
C LYS A 11 10.05 5.78 22.44
N ASN A 12 10.89 4.98 21.81
CA ASN A 12 11.77 4.03 22.48
C ASN A 12 13.22 4.58 22.46
N PRO A 13 14.12 4.01 23.29
CA PRO A 13 15.53 4.37 23.29
C PRO A 13 16.17 4.19 21.90
N ASN A 14 15.86 3.07 21.23
CA ASN A 14 16.54 2.65 19.99
C ASN A 14 15.84 3.12 18.71
N PHE A 15 14.54 3.43 18.79
CA PHE A 15 13.75 3.85 17.64
C PHE A 15 12.53 4.68 18.04
N THR A 16 11.88 5.30 17.07
CA THR A 16 10.62 6.01 17.27
C THR A 16 9.61 5.56 16.24
N ILE A 17 8.44 5.15 16.70
CA ILE A 17 7.33 4.78 15.85
C ILE A 17 6.42 5.98 15.72
N LYS A 18 6.05 6.35 14.50
CA LYS A 18 5.05 7.38 14.20
C LYS A 18 3.99 6.78 13.30
N LEU A 19 2.74 6.84 13.73
CA LEU A 19 1.59 6.39 12.97
C LEU A 19 0.78 7.60 12.50
N SER A 20 0.51 7.63 11.21
CA SER A 20 -0.43 8.54 10.55
C SER A 20 -1.58 7.72 9.94
N ASP A 21 -2.59 8.39 9.39
CA ASP A 21 -3.78 7.73 8.78
C ASP A 21 -3.45 6.62 7.78
N ASP A 22 -2.39 6.80 7.00
CA ASP A 22 -2.03 5.92 5.88
C ASP A 22 -0.62 5.33 5.98
N LEU A 23 0.15 5.67 7.02
CA LEU A 23 1.58 5.36 7.07
C LEU A 23 2.06 5.08 8.49
N LEU A 24 2.73 3.94 8.64
CA LEU A 24 3.53 3.58 9.81
C LEU A 24 5.01 3.88 9.51
N LYS A 25 5.60 4.83 10.24
CA LYS A 25 7.02 5.17 10.17
C LYS A 25 7.78 4.64 11.37
N ILE A 26 8.98 4.13 11.12
CA ILE A 26 9.92 3.63 12.12
C ILE A 26 11.25 4.37 11.90
N ASP A 27 11.57 5.30 12.79
CA ASP A 27 12.82 6.07 12.77
C ASP A 27 13.83 5.42 13.73
N LEU A 28 14.94 4.90 13.22
CA LEU A 28 16.03 4.37 14.06
C LEU A 28 16.87 5.50 14.67
N LYS A 29 17.44 5.29 15.87
CA LYS A 29 18.23 6.30 16.60
C LYS A 29 19.63 5.82 16.96
N GLY A 30 20.54 6.79 17.16
CA GLY A 30 21.78 6.61 17.90
C GLY A 30 22.70 5.51 17.36
N SER A 31 23.36 4.80 18.28
CA SER A 31 24.27 3.69 17.97
C SER A 31 23.55 2.53 17.27
N PHE A 32 22.26 2.34 17.52
CA PHE A 32 21.47 1.27 16.91
C PHE A 32 21.33 1.43 15.40
N LYS A 33 21.25 2.67 14.90
CA LYS A 33 21.29 2.94 13.45
C LYS A 33 22.64 2.50 12.87
N ASN A 34 23.74 2.85 13.54
CA ASN A 34 25.08 2.50 13.11
C ASN A 34 25.31 0.98 13.19
N GLU A 35 24.83 0.30 14.23
CA GLU A 35 24.91 -1.16 14.37
C GLU A 35 24.13 -1.87 13.25
N VAL A 36 22.98 -1.35 12.84
CA VAL A 36 22.22 -1.88 11.70
C VAL A 36 22.97 -1.63 10.39
N GLU A 37 23.50 -0.43 10.16
CA GLU A 37 24.30 -0.09 8.96
C GLU A 37 25.60 -0.93 8.87
N GLU A 38 26.30 -1.10 9.99
CA GLU A 38 27.54 -1.88 10.09
C GLU A 38 27.27 -3.39 9.94
N ALA A 39 26.16 -3.90 10.49
CA ALA A 39 25.72 -5.27 10.29
C ALA A 39 25.34 -5.56 8.82
N LEU A 40 24.84 -4.54 8.10
CA LEU A 40 24.57 -4.62 6.66
C LEU A 40 25.87 -4.66 5.84
N GLU A 41 26.92 -3.94 6.26
CA GLU A 41 28.20 -3.89 5.54
C GLU A 41 29.13 -5.08 5.80
N HIS A 42 29.20 -5.62 7.03
CA HIS A 42 30.35 -6.44 7.41
C HIS A 42 30.13 -7.95 7.63
N LYS A 43 28.92 -8.45 7.97
CA LYS A 43 28.72 -9.91 8.18
C LYS A 43 27.30 -10.42 7.88
N PRO A 44 27.11 -11.36 6.93
CA PRO A 44 25.81 -12.03 6.73
C PRO A 44 25.38 -12.97 7.89
N VAL A 45 26.24 -13.26 8.87
CA VAL A 45 25.97 -14.18 10.00
C VAL A 45 25.39 -13.46 11.23
N LEU A 46 25.61 -12.15 11.41
CA LEU A 46 24.95 -11.35 12.46
C LEU A 46 23.47 -11.06 12.16
N LYS A 47 22.98 -11.54 11.01
CA LYS A 47 21.56 -11.66 10.65
C LYS A 47 20.73 -12.40 11.70
N GLU A 48 21.30 -13.27 12.53
CA GLU A 48 20.49 -14.01 13.51
C GLU A 48 20.18 -13.22 14.78
N THR A 49 21.03 -12.27 15.21
CA THR A 49 20.80 -11.52 16.46
C THR A 49 20.20 -10.15 16.17
N VAL A 50 20.69 -9.44 15.14
CA VAL A 50 20.10 -8.18 14.64
C VAL A 50 18.85 -8.47 13.80
N GLY A 51 18.84 -9.55 13.01
CA GLY A 51 17.65 -9.96 12.25
C GLY A 51 16.58 -10.68 13.08
N LYS A 52 16.81 -11.01 14.36
CA LYS A 52 15.74 -11.34 15.31
C LYS A 52 15.05 -10.11 15.92
N ILE A 53 15.73 -8.97 15.93
CA ILE A 53 15.21 -7.71 16.51
C ILE A 53 14.60 -6.82 15.42
N LEU A 54 15.08 -6.90 14.17
CA LEU A 54 14.60 -6.08 13.05
C LEU A 54 14.62 -6.81 11.68
N GLY A 55 14.54 -8.14 11.61
CA GLY A 55 14.30 -8.88 10.34
C GLY A 55 14.84 -8.20 9.08
N VAL A 56 16.17 -8.09 8.95
CA VAL A 56 16.90 -7.31 7.92
C VAL A 56 16.08 -7.10 6.63
N PHE A 57 15.87 -5.82 6.29
CA PHE A 57 14.94 -5.20 5.31
C PHE A 57 13.58 -4.70 5.86
N VAL A 58 13.57 -4.05 7.03
CA VAL A 58 12.38 -3.32 7.51
C VAL A 58 12.10 -2.15 6.58
N PRO A 59 10.92 -2.05 5.95
CA PRO A 59 10.49 -0.79 5.39
C PRO A 59 10.36 0.19 6.56
N LEU A 60 11.25 1.20 6.64
CA LEU A 60 11.14 2.28 7.63
C LEU A 60 9.83 3.06 7.50
N HIS A 61 9.15 2.87 6.36
CA HIS A 61 7.91 3.51 5.98
C HIS A 61 7.02 2.43 5.37
N ILE A 62 5.96 2.05 6.08
CA ILE A 62 5.01 1.00 5.67
C ILE A 62 3.67 1.69 5.46
N LEU A 63 3.10 1.56 4.26
CA LEU A 63 1.74 2.02 4.03
C LEU A 63 0.78 1.11 4.80
N VAL A 64 -0.20 1.70 5.49
CA VAL A 64 -1.21 0.94 6.22
C VAL A 64 -1.99 -0.01 5.29
N SER A 65 -2.16 0.38 4.03
CA SER A 65 -2.81 -0.43 2.99
C SER A 65 -2.08 -1.73 2.65
N ASP A 66 -0.80 -1.82 3.00
CA ASP A 66 0.10 -2.93 2.67
C ASP A 66 0.29 -3.88 3.87
N ILE A 67 -0.30 -3.53 5.02
CA ILE A 67 -0.30 -4.36 6.22
C ILE A 67 -1.45 -5.37 6.14
N ASP A 68 -1.13 -6.65 6.28
CA ASP A 68 -2.10 -7.74 6.27
C ASP A 68 -2.75 -7.92 7.64
N SER A 69 -1.94 -7.98 8.70
CA SER A 69 -2.41 -8.10 10.09
C SER A 69 -1.34 -7.59 11.06
N VAL A 70 -1.76 -7.35 12.30
CA VAL A 70 -0.86 -6.98 13.39
C VAL A 70 -1.18 -7.82 14.61
N ASP A 71 -0.15 -8.47 15.15
CA ASP A 71 -0.25 -9.37 16.29
C ASP A 71 0.59 -8.86 17.46
N LEU A 72 0.11 -9.09 18.68
CA LEU A 72 0.83 -8.81 19.93
C LEU A 72 1.13 -10.13 20.63
N ASP A 73 2.41 -10.41 20.88
CA ASP A 73 2.80 -11.59 21.62
C ASP A 73 2.74 -11.38 23.15
N GLU A 74 2.81 -12.49 23.89
CA GLU A 74 2.80 -12.48 25.37
C GLU A 74 4.00 -11.74 25.97
N THR A 75 5.08 -11.58 25.21
CA THR A 75 6.32 -10.89 25.61
C THR A 75 6.29 -9.39 25.33
N GLY A 76 5.21 -8.86 24.76
CA GLY A 76 5.06 -7.44 24.43
C GLY A 76 5.68 -7.03 23.09
N LYS A 77 6.01 -7.99 22.21
CA LYS A 77 6.46 -7.68 20.85
C LYS A 77 5.26 -7.61 19.91
N VAL A 78 5.29 -6.61 19.05
CA VAL A 78 4.29 -6.40 18.01
C VAL A 78 4.84 -6.91 16.69
N THR A 79 4.14 -7.84 16.05
CA THR A 79 4.47 -8.32 14.70
C THR A 79 3.53 -7.67 13.70
N VAL A 80 4.08 -6.95 12.74
CA VAL A 80 3.38 -6.37 11.60
C VAL A 80 3.59 -7.29 10.41
N ASN A 81 2.53 -8.01 10.01
CA ASN A 81 2.59 -8.95 8.91
C ASN A 81 2.37 -8.23 7.57
N LEU A 82 3.24 -8.48 6.60
CA LEU A 82 3.23 -7.80 5.31
C LEU A 82 3.09 -8.79 4.16
N HIS A 83 2.22 -8.51 3.20
CA HIS A 83 1.91 -9.46 2.14
C HIS A 83 3.10 -9.80 1.22
N HIS A 84 3.89 -8.76 0.87
CA HIS A 84 4.96 -8.84 -0.12
C HIS A 84 6.35 -8.57 0.47
N HIS A 85 6.43 -8.39 1.78
CA HIS A 85 7.66 -8.04 2.49
C HIS A 85 7.85 -8.97 3.68
N ARG A 86 9.03 -8.93 4.27
CA ARG A 86 9.26 -9.63 5.55
C ARG A 86 8.46 -8.93 6.64
N ASP A 87 7.90 -9.73 7.54
CA ASP A 87 7.21 -9.23 8.71
C ASP A 87 8.16 -8.40 9.57
N VAL A 88 7.59 -7.39 10.22
CA VAL A 88 8.34 -6.46 11.07
C VAL A 88 7.99 -6.72 12.52
N VAL A 89 8.99 -7.11 13.30
CA VAL A 89 8.84 -7.32 14.74
C VAL A 89 9.35 -6.08 15.47
N LEU A 90 8.49 -5.47 16.28
CA LEU A 90 8.76 -4.27 17.04
C LEU A 90 8.74 -4.60 18.53
N PRO A 91 9.89 -4.58 19.22
CA PRO A 91 9.93 -4.81 20.65
C PRO A 91 9.45 -3.57 21.41
N PHE A 92 8.49 -3.73 22.32
CA PHE A 92 8.08 -2.65 23.22
C PHE A 92 8.51 -2.95 24.64
N GLU A 93 9.02 -1.92 25.32
CA GLU A 93 9.34 -2.00 26.75
C GLU A 93 8.07 -1.96 27.62
N HIS A 94 7.05 -1.24 27.16
CA HIS A 94 5.77 -1.12 27.86
C HIS A 94 4.65 -1.73 27.03
N LYS A 95 4.02 -2.78 27.57
CA LYS A 95 2.91 -3.50 26.93
C LYS A 95 1.74 -2.59 26.56
N GLU A 96 1.43 -1.58 27.38
CA GLU A 96 0.37 -0.61 27.10
C GLU A 96 0.59 0.14 25.77
N ASN A 97 1.84 0.49 25.44
CA ASN A 97 2.16 1.16 24.18
C ASN A 97 2.01 0.21 22.98
N ALA A 98 2.34 -1.06 23.17
CA ALA A 98 2.15 -2.10 22.17
C ALA A 98 0.65 -2.31 21.89
N GLU A 99 -0.17 -2.44 22.94
CA GLU A 99 -1.62 -2.59 22.85
C GLU A 99 -2.27 -1.39 22.12
N LYS A 100 -1.90 -0.16 22.49
CA LYS A 100 -2.37 1.05 21.80
C LYS A 100 -1.98 1.09 20.33
N LEU A 101 -0.77 0.67 19.98
CA LEU A 101 -0.34 0.62 18.59
C LEU A 101 -1.17 -0.41 17.80
N VAL A 102 -1.34 -1.61 18.34
CA VAL A 102 -2.08 -2.70 17.72
C VAL A 102 -3.54 -2.31 17.50
N GLU A 103 -4.18 -1.69 18.50
CA GLU A 103 -5.55 -1.20 18.39
C GLU A 103 -5.69 -0.18 17.25
N LYS A 104 -4.80 0.82 17.20
CA LYS A 104 -4.84 1.86 16.17
C LYS A 104 -4.54 1.32 14.77
N LEU A 105 -3.56 0.43 14.64
CA LEU A 105 -3.28 -0.22 13.35
C LEU A 105 -4.46 -1.04 12.87
N ASN A 106 -5.09 -1.84 13.73
CA ASN A 106 -6.27 -2.62 13.36
C ASN A 106 -7.44 -1.74 12.88
N GLN A 107 -7.68 -0.59 13.55
CA GLN A 107 -8.68 0.39 13.11
C GLN A 107 -8.35 0.94 11.71
N LEU A 108 -7.09 1.33 11.47
CA LEU A 108 -6.68 1.93 10.19
C LEU A 108 -6.62 0.89 9.05
N ILE A 109 -6.16 -0.33 9.30
CA ILE A 109 -6.13 -1.42 8.31
C ILE A 109 -7.55 -1.74 7.84
N SER A 110 -8.50 -1.83 8.77
CA SER A 110 -9.91 -2.06 8.45
C SER A 110 -10.49 -0.94 7.57
N LYS A 111 -10.18 0.32 7.90
CA LYS A 111 -10.56 1.49 7.11
C LYS A 111 -9.96 1.45 5.70
N ALA A 112 -8.65 1.22 5.60
CA ALA A 112 -7.92 1.16 4.33
C ALA A 112 -8.44 0.03 3.42
N ARG A 113 -8.76 -1.14 3.96
CA ARG A 113 -9.40 -2.23 3.20
C ARG A 113 -10.75 -1.81 2.61
N THR A 114 -11.56 -1.13 3.41
CA THR A 114 -12.88 -0.65 2.97
C THR A 114 -12.74 0.38 1.83
N GLU A 115 -11.78 1.30 1.95
CA GLU A 115 -11.49 2.30 0.91
C GLU A 115 -10.99 1.64 -0.39
N LYS A 116 -10.06 0.69 -0.30
CA LYS A 116 -9.54 -0.07 -1.45
C LYS A 116 -10.62 -0.85 -2.19
N ILE A 117 -11.60 -1.39 -1.47
CA ILE A 117 -12.77 -2.07 -2.08
C ILE A 117 -13.63 -1.07 -2.86
N LYS A 118 -13.88 0.12 -2.29
CA LYS A 118 -14.67 1.18 -2.96
C LYS A 118 -13.96 1.67 -4.22
N GLU A 119 -12.68 1.98 -4.12
CA GLU A 119 -11.87 2.46 -5.25
C GLU A 119 -11.86 1.44 -6.41
N ASN A 120 -11.60 0.16 -6.10
CA ASN A 120 -11.64 -0.91 -7.10
C ASN A 120 -13.02 -1.06 -7.77
N ALA A 121 -14.12 -0.86 -7.02
CA ALA A 121 -15.45 -0.89 -7.59
C ALA A 121 -15.70 0.29 -8.54
N GLU A 122 -15.16 1.47 -8.22
CA GLU A 122 -15.25 2.66 -9.06
C GLU A 122 -14.42 2.53 -10.34
N ILE A 123 -13.17 2.05 -10.24
CA ILE A 123 -12.32 1.75 -11.39
C ILE A 123 -13.04 0.77 -12.33
N LYS A 124 -13.55 -0.35 -11.80
CA LYS A 124 -14.31 -1.32 -12.61
C LYS A 124 -15.55 -0.72 -13.28
N ARG A 125 -16.23 0.24 -12.62
CA ARG A 125 -17.37 0.95 -13.21
C ARG A 125 -16.93 1.90 -14.32
N ALA A 126 -15.85 2.64 -14.11
CA ALA A 126 -15.29 3.57 -15.09
C ALA A 126 -14.80 2.83 -16.34
N GLU A 127 -14.08 1.72 -16.18
CA GLU A 127 -13.63 0.86 -17.28
C GLU A 127 -14.81 0.30 -18.09
N LYS A 128 -15.86 -0.17 -17.41
CA LYS A 128 -17.08 -0.64 -18.09
C LYS A 128 -17.77 0.47 -18.89
N LYS A 129 -17.87 1.68 -18.34
CA LYS A 129 -18.44 2.84 -19.04
C LYS A 129 -17.60 3.22 -20.26
N LEU A 130 -16.28 3.28 -20.10
CA LEU A 130 -15.35 3.59 -21.18
C LEU A 130 -15.39 2.54 -22.30
N LYS A 131 -15.49 1.25 -21.95
CA LYS A 131 -15.62 0.17 -22.93
C LYS A 131 -16.92 0.26 -23.72
N LYS A 132 -18.04 0.58 -23.05
CA LYS A 132 -19.34 0.79 -23.72
C LYS A 132 -19.31 1.98 -24.67
N SER A 133 -18.82 3.14 -24.22
CA SER A 133 -18.75 4.34 -25.06
C SER A 133 -17.84 4.14 -26.27
N ARG A 134 -16.69 3.46 -26.11
CA ARG A 134 -15.81 3.08 -27.22
C ARG A 134 -16.50 2.14 -28.21
N LEU A 135 -17.30 1.18 -27.73
CA LEU A 135 -18.03 0.26 -28.60
C LEU A 135 -19.14 0.97 -29.39
N GLU A 136 -19.89 1.85 -28.73
CA GLU A 136 -20.92 2.67 -29.39
C GLU A 136 -20.32 3.64 -30.42
N ALA A 137 -19.19 4.28 -30.10
CA ALA A 137 -18.48 5.14 -31.04
C ALA A 137 -18.03 4.36 -32.29
N LYS A 138 -17.46 3.16 -32.10
CA LYS A 138 -17.08 2.28 -33.22
C LYS A 138 -18.28 1.86 -34.07
N ARG A 139 -19.41 1.52 -33.45
CA ARG A 139 -20.65 1.17 -34.18
C ARG A 139 -21.14 2.33 -35.04
N LYS A 140 -21.24 3.53 -34.45
CA LYS A 140 -21.64 4.75 -35.17
C LYS A 140 -20.69 5.10 -36.31
N GLU A 141 -19.39 4.90 -36.12
CA GLU A 141 -18.39 5.12 -37.17
C GLU A 141 -18.56 4.12 -38.32
N THR A 142 -18.76 2.84 -38.01
CA THR A 142 -19.01 1.80 -39.02
C THR A 142 -20.30 2.06 -39.79
N GLU A 143 -21.38 2.42 -39.08
CA GLU A 143 -22.66 2.79 -39.70
C GLU A 143 -22.51 3.97 -40.66
N LYS A 144 -21.78 5.03 -40.25
CA LYS A 144 -21.49 6.17 -41.13
C LYS A 144 -20.72 5.77 -42.38
N LYS A 145 -19.68 4.93 -42.25
CA LYS A 145 -18.90 4.42 -43.39
C LYS A 145 -19.75 3.60 -44.36
N ILE A 146 -20.66 2.77 -43.83
CA ILE A 146 -21.60 1.98 -44.64
C ILE A 146 -22.54 2.90 -45.41
N THR A 147 -23.14 3.90 -44.75
CA THR A 147 -24.06 4.85 -45.39
C THR A 147 -23.37 5.69 -46.47
N GLN A 148 -22.15 6.17 -46.20
CA GLN A 148 -21.36 6.92 -47.20
C GLN A 148 -21.07 6.07 -48.43
N ARG A 149 -20.59 4.83 -48.24
CA ARG A 149 -20.32 3.91 -49.35
C ARG A 149 -21.57 3.54 -50.14
N ALA A 150 -22.73 3.42 -49.48
CA ALA A 150 -23.99 3.18 -50.16
C ALA A 150 -24.41 4.38 -51.05
N HIS A 151 -24.14 5.61 -50.59
CA HIS A 151 -24.38 6.83 -51.38
C HIS A 151 -23.46 6.90 -52.60
N GLU A 152 -22.16 6.66 -52.42
CA GLU A 152 -21.17 6.63 -53.51
C GLU A 152 -21.55 5.61 -54.61
N ILE A 153 -21.93 4.39 -54.22
CA ILE A 153 -22.38 3.35 -55.16
C ILE A 153 -23.65 3.77 -55.90
N HIS A 154 -24.55 4.52 -55.25
CA HIS A 154 -25.76 5.00 -55.89
C HIS A 154 -25.46 6.09 -56.93
N GLU A 155 -24.57 7.03 -56.59
CA GLU A 155 -24.14 8.09 -57.52
C GLU A 155 -23.40 7.51 -58.74
N GLU A 156 -22.49 6.55 -58.55
CA GLU A 156 -21.81 5.87 -59.67
C GLU A 156 -22.78 5.15 -60.62
N LYS A 157 -23.89 4.61 -60.11
CA LYS A 157 -24.90 3.91 -60.93
C LYS A 157 -25.89 4.84 -61.66
N VAL A 158 -26.05 6.07 -61.18
CA VAL A 158 -27.04 7.02 -61.75
C VAL A 158 -26.37 7.95 -62.76
N PHE A 159 -25.08 8.23 -62.61
CA PHE A 159 -24.36 9.20 -63.43
C PHE A 159 -23.19 8.60 -64.25
N GLY A 160 -22.93 7.30 -64.15
CA GLY A 160 -21.98 6.56 -64.99
C GLY A 160 -22.67 5.76 -66.09
#